data_AF-A0A3D0CWZ4-F1
#
_entry.id   AF-A0A3D0CWZ4-F1
#
_cell.length_a   1.000
_cell.length_b   1.000
_cell.length_c   1.000
_cell.angle_alpha   90.00
_cell.angle_beta   90.00
_cell.angle_gamma   90.00
#
_symmetry.space_group_name_H-M   'P 1'
#
loop_
_entity.id
_entity.type
_entity.pdbx_description
1 polymer ?
#
loop_
_entity_poly.entity_id
_entity_poly.type
_entity_poly.pdbx_seq_one_letter_code
_entity_poly.pdbx_strand_id
1 'polypeptide(L)'
;MTTYTRTLACRICGAEIPLGPSYVCEECFGPLEITYDYDAIRREVSRERIARGPRTLWRYRALLPDIGGAGSPVVDLGTGCTPLIHAERLGAALGLNRLYIKNDAVNPTYSFKDRAVSVATTAARHFGFDTIACASTGNLANSVAGHAAKAGMKAFVFIPADLEEAKILASSVYEPNVIAVEGNYDDVNRLCTLVADEYGWAFVNINLRPFYAEGAKTLAYEVAEELGWEAPDAFVAPMASGSLLVKIAKGFRDLVRVGLIEPKAVRVNGAQAAGCSPIATAFR
;
A
#
# COMPACT_ATOMS: atom_id res chain seq x y z
N MET A 1 4.07 -22.30 12.70
CA MET A 1 4.25 -21.03 11.97
C MET A 1 3.12 -20.92 10.95
N THR A 2 1.96 -20.43 11.36
CA THR A 2 0.82 -20.31 10.44
C THR A 2 1.02 -19.02 9.64
N THR A 3 1.23 -19.13 8.34
CA THR A 3 1.06 -18.02 7.40
C THR A 3 -0.21 -18.26 6.60
N TYR A 4 -1.03 -17.23 6.43
CA TYR A 4 -2.21 -17.28 5.58
C TYR A 4 -1.93 -16.86 4.15
N THR A 5 -0.71 -16.40 3.87
CA THR A 5 -0.29 -15.94 2.55
C THR A 5 0.11 -17.16 1.72
N ARG A 6 -0.54 -17.37 0.57
CA ARG A 6 -0.36 -18.61 -0.21
C ARG A 6 0.58 -18.43 -1.40
N THR A 7 0.14 -17.70 -2.41
CA THR A 7 0.80 -17.58 -3.71
C THR A 7 0.65 -16.16 -4.28
N LEU A 8 1.33 -15.89 -5.38
CA LEU A 8 1.00 -14.80 -6.28
C LEU A 8 0.13 -15.36 -7.41
N ALA A 9 -1.01 -14.74 -7.69
CA ALA A 9 -1.91 -15.12 -8.78
C ALA A 9 -2.06 -13.98 -9.79
N CYS A 10 -2.01 -14.32 -11.07
CA CYS A 10 -2.29 -13.37 -12.14
C CYS A 10 -3.76 -12.98 -12.16
N ARG A 11 -4.03 -11.67 -12.19
CA ARG A 11 -5.39 -11.15 -12.29
C ARG A 11 -6.09 -11.37 -13.64
N ILE A 12 -5.35 -11.75 -14.67
CA ILE A 12 -5.88 -11.93 -16.04
C ILE A 12 -6.10 -13.41 -16.33
N CYS A 13 -5.03 -14.21 -16.31
CA CYS A 13 -5.10 -15.63 -16.66
C CYS A 13 -5.27 -16.58 -15.47
N GLY A 14 -5.14 -16.09 -14.23
CA GLY A 14 -5.26 -16.91 -13.03
C GLY A 14 -4.04 -17.80 -12.71
N ALA A 15 -2.96 -17.74 -13.50
CA ALA A 15 -1.74 -18.49 -13.23
C ALA A 15 -1.19 -18.16 -11.83
N GLU A 16 -0.83 -19.19 -11.07
CA GLU A 16 -0.26 -19.06 -9.73
C GLU A 16 1.24 -19.36 -9.75
N ILE A 17 2.00 -18.53 -9.04
CA ILE A 17 3.44 -18.71 -8.83
C ILE A 17 3.78 -18.60 -7.33
N PRO A 18 4.92 -19.17 -6.89
CA PRO A 18 5.38 -19.02 -5.51
C PRO A 18 5.52 -17.54 -5.09
N LEU A 19 5.40 -17.29 -3.78
CA LEU A 19 5.70 -15.97 -3.23
C LEU A 19 7.16 -15.61 -3.50
N GLY A 20 7.39 -14.43 -4.05
CA GLY A 20 8.72 -13.93 -4.36
C GLY A 20 8.67 -12.50 -4.87
N PRO A 21 9.82 -11.89 -5.17
CA PRO A 21 9.94 -10.55 -5.74
C PRO A 21 9.57 -10.57 -7.23
N SER A 22 8.31 -10.91 -7.53
CA SER A 22 7.79 -10.96 -8.89
C SER A 22 6.49 -10.15 -8.98
N TYR A 23 6.31 -9.43 -10.08
CA TYR A 23 5.24 -8.43 -10.22
C TYR A 23 4.42 -8.56 -11.50
N VAL A 24 4.91 -9.35 -12.44
CA VAL A 24 4.33 -9.57 -13.76
C VAL A 24 4.20 -11.06 -14.00
N CYS A 25 3.08 -11.49 -14.57
CA CYS A 25 2.86 -12.87 -14.96
C CYS A 25 3.68 -13.19 -16.21
N GLU A 26 4.48 -14.27 -16.17
CA GLU A 26 5.31 -14.70 -17.30
C GLU A 26 4.48 -15.23 -18.49
N GLU A 27 3.25 -15.67 -18.24
CA GLU A 27 2.36 -16.25 -19.27
C GLU A 27 1.62 -15.18 -20.10
N CYS A 28 1.18 -14.09 -19.47
CA CYS A 28 0.30 -13.10 -20.13
C CYS A 28 0.64 -11.64 -19.84
N PHE A 29 1.74 -11.38 -19.12
CA PHE A 29 2.19 -10.04 -18.70
C PHE A 29 1.18 -9.28 -17.83
N GLY A 30 0.16 -9.97 -17.30
CA GLY A 30 -0.81 -9.40 -16.38
C GLY A 30 -0.25 -9.15 -14.97
N PRO A 31 -0.88 -8.26 -14.19
CA PRO A 31 -0.42 -7.96 -12.83
C PRO A 31 -0.70 -9.13 -11.88
N LEU A 32 0.25 -9.37 -10.98
CA LEU A 32 0.14 -10.36 -9.91
C LEU A 32 -0.48 -9.77 -8.64
N GLU A 33 -1.28 -10.57 -7.95
CA GLU A 33 -1.83 -10.26 -6.63
C GLU A 33 -1.59 -11.40 -5.63
N ILE A 34 -1.50 -11.03 -4.35
CA ILE A 34 -1.32 -12.00 -3.28
C ILE A 34 -2.63 -12.73 -2.99
N THR A 35 -2.56 -14.06 -2.92
CA THR A 35 -3.67 -14.92 -2.51
C THR A 35 -3.57 -15.28 -1.04
N TYR A 36 -4.73 -15.48 -0.41
CA TYR A 36 -4.85 -15.76 1.01
C TYR A 36 -5.73 -16.97 1.29
N ASP A 37 -5.41 -17.68 2.36
CA ASP A 37 -6.30 -18.66 2.99
C ASP A 37 -7.37 -17.95 3.84
N TYR A 38 -8.42 -17.43 3.20
CA TYR A 38 -9.47 -16.72 3.92
C TYR A 38 -10.25 -17.60 4.90
N ASP A 39 -10.35 -18.91 4.67
CA ASP A 39 -11.03 -19.83 5.58
C ASP A 39 -10.22 -20.02 6.86
N ALA A 40 -8.90 -20.15 6.76
CA ALA A 40 -8.01 -20.16 7.91
C ALA A 40 -8.04 -18.81 8.65
N ILE A 41 -7.99 -17.68 7.92
CA ILE A 41 -8.08 -16.35 8.54
C ILE A 41 -9.40 -16.21 9.30
N ARG A 42 -10.54 -16.58 8.70
CA ARG A 42 -11.87 -16.47 9.30
C ARG A 42 -12.00 -17.23 10.62
N ARG A 43 -11.32 -18.37 10.77
CA ARG A 43 -11.34 -19.16 12.01
C ARG A 43 -10.57 -18.50 13.16
N GLU A 44 -9.68 -17.56 12.85
CA GLU A 44 -8.66 -17.06 13.76
C GLU A 44 -8.72 -15.55 14.01
N VAL A 45 -9.23 -14.78 13.06
CA VAL A 45 -9.37 -13.34 13.18
C VAL A 45 -10.64 -13.01 13.96
N SER A 46 -10.54 -12.04 14.87
CA SER A 46 -11.70 -11.49 15.58
C SER A 46 -11.47 -10.02 15.84
N ARG A 47 -12.57 -9.28 16.08
CA ARG A 47 -12.53 -7.85 16.41
C ARG A 47 -11.70 -7.60 17.67
N GLU A 48 -11.82 -8.48 18.66
CA GLU A 48 -11.07 -8.45 19.93
C GLU A 48 -9.58 -8.76 19.74
N ARG A 49 -9.25 -9.68 18.81
CA ARG A 49 -7.84 -9.97 18.48
C ARG A 49 -7.19 -8.76 17.80
N ILE A 50 -7.89 -8.12 16.88
CA ILE A 50 -7.42 -6.89 16.22
C ILE A 50 -7.26 -5.75 17.24
N ALA A 51 -8.26 -5.53 18.11
CA ALA A 51 -8.22 -4.47 19.12
C ALA A 51 -7.05 -4.63 20.12
N ARG A 52 -6.68 -5.87 20.47
CA ARG A 52 -5.52 -6.20 21.32
C ARG A 52 -4.17 -6.07 20.61
N GLY A 53 -4.15 -5.94 19.29
CA GLY A 53 -2.95 -5.74 18.50
C GLY A 53 -2.30 -4.37 18.71
N PRO A 54 -1.10 -4.14 18.16
CA PRO A 54 -0.42 -2.85 18.25
C PRO A 54 -1.29 -1.73 17.68
N ARG A 55 -1.05 -0.48 18.10
CA ARG A 55 -1.76 0.70 17.56
C ARG A 55 -1.14 1.16 16.23
N THR A 56 -1.00 0.22 15.30
CA THR A 56 -0.44 0.41 13.95
C THR A 56 -1.19 -0.53 13.00
N LEU A 57 -0.98 -0.39 11.68
CA LEU A 57 -1.59 -1.24 10.66
C LEU A 57 -1.34 -2.73 10.88
N TRP A 58 -0.28 -3.09 11.62
CA TRP A 58 0.06 -4.47 11.92
C TRP A 58 -0.90 -5.14 12.89
N ARG A 59 -1.89 -4.44 13.47
CA ARG A 59 -3.04 -5.10 14.10
C ARG A 59 -3.87 -5.95 13.12
N TYR A 60 -3.80 -5.64 11.84
CA TYR A 60 -4.45 -6.41 10.77
C TYR A 60 -3.54 -7.48 10.15
N ARG A 61 -2.46 -7.89 10.84
CA ARG A 61 -1.44 -8.81 10.29
C ARG A 61 -2.01 -10.08 9.65
N ALA A 62 -3.05 -10.68 10.23
CA ALA A 62 -3.69 -11.88 9.67
C ALA A 62 -4.29 -11.64 8.26
N LEU A 63 -4.61 -10.39 7.94
CA LEU A 63 -5.12 -9.96 6.65
C LEU A 63 -4.01 -9.34 5.78
N LEU A 64 -2.74 -9.38 6.16
CA LEU A 64 -1.62 -8.82 5.40
C LEU A 64 -0.67 -9.93 4.95
N PRO A 65 0.19 -9.68 3.94
CA PRO A 65 1.23 -10.63 3.58
C PRO A 65 2.16 -10.88 4.77
N ASP A 66 2.09 -12.08 5.36
CA ASP A 66 2.91 -12.49 6.49
C ASP A 66 3.83 -13.63 6.08
N ILE A 67 4.80 -13.31 5.23
CA ILE A 67 5.68 -14.29 4.58
C ILE A 67 6.57 -15.01 5.62
N GLY A 68 6.96 -14.30 6.69
CA GLY A 68 7.70 -14.88 7.82
C GLY A 68 6.83 -15.61 8.84
N GLY A 69 5.50 -15.59 8.69
CA GLY A 69 4.55 -16.18 9.63
C GLY A 69 4.45 -15.44 10.97
N ALA A 70 3.49 -15.87 11.79
CA ALA A 70 3.16 -15.24 13.05
C ALA A 70 4.40 -15.05 13.97
N GLY A 71 4.64 -13.81 14.39
CA GLY A 71 5.74 -13.43 15.27
C GLY A 71 7.00 -12.95 14.56
N SER A 72 7.11 -13.11 13.23
CA SER A 72 8.24 -12.54 12.48
C SER A 72 8.29 -11.01 12.62
N PRO A 73 9.49 -10.41 12.77
CA PRO A 73 9.64 -8.95 12.85
C PRO A 73 9.04 -8.24 11.65
N VAL A 74 8.44 -7.08 11.89
CA VAL A 74 7.88 -6.21 10.85
C VAL A 74 8.60 -4.87 10.87
N VAL A 75 8.64 -4.19 9.73
CA VAL A 75 9.18 -2.84 9.61
C VAL A 75 8.05 -1.84 9.81
N ASP A 76 7.97 -1.29 11.01
CA ASP A 76 6.89 -0.41 11.44
C ASP A 76 7.44 0.92 12.00
N LEU A 77 6.95 2.03 11.46
CA LEU A 77 7.24 3.39 11.92
C LEU A 77 6.15 3.95 12.86
N GLY A 78 5.14 3.14 13.22
CA GLY A 78 3.90 3.63 13.81
C GLY A 78 2.83 3.92 12.77
N THR A 79 2.87 3.21 11.64
CA THR A 79 2.03 3.50 10.48
C THR A 79 0.58 3.08 10.71
N GLY A 80 -0.39 3.87 10.25
CA GLY A 80 -1.80 3.57 10.37
C GLY A 80 -2.40 4.07 11.69
N CYS A 81 -3.59 3.56 12.03
CA CYS A 81 -4.45 4.07 13.10
C CYS A 81 -4.62 5.59 13.05
N THR A 82 -4.74 6.14 11.83
CA THR A 82 -4.85 7.58 11.59
C THR A 82 -6.26 8.09 11.90
N PRO A 83 -6.48 9.38 12.18
CA PRO A 83 -7.81 9.85 12.57
C PRO A 83 -8.88 9.71 11.47
N LEU A 84 -10.06 9.24 11.86
CA LEU A 84 -11.30 9.39 11.10
C LEU A 84 -12.12 10.57 11.67
N ILE A 85 -12.04 11.72 11.00
CA ILE A 85 -12.60 12.99 11.48
C ILE A 85 -14.05 13.12 10.97
N HIS A 86 -15.02 13.27 11.87
CA HIS A 86 -16.39 13.62 11.49
C HIS A 86 -16.44 15.10 11.05
N ALA A 87 -16.64 15.33 9.75
CA ALA A 87 -16.56 16.64 9.14
C ALA A 87 -17.94 17.32 9.13
N GLU A 88 -18.49 17.63 10.31
CA GLU A 88 -19.87 18.10 10.48
C GLU A 88 -20.24 19.30 9.60
N ARG A 89 -19.42 20.36 9.62
CA ARG A 89 -19.70 21.60 8.86
C ARG A 89 -19.64 21.39 7.34
N LEU A 90 -18.65 20.63 6.88
CA LEU A 90 -18.52 20.29 5.46
C LEU A 90 -19.64 19.35 5.03
N GLY A 91 -20.01 18.40 5.89
CA GLY A 91 -21.15 17.52 5.70
C GLY A 91 -22.43 18.32 5.52
N ALA A 92 -22.74 19.24 6.45
CA ALA A 92 -23.90 20.11 6.36
C ALA A 92 -23.94 20.95 5.06
N ALA A 93 -22.80 21.51 4.64
CA ALA A 93 -22.69 22.26 3.38
C ALA A 93 -22.96 21.40 2.13
N LEU A 94 -22.72 20.08 2.22
CA LEU A 94 -22.95 19.11 1.15
C LEU A 94 -24.27 18.33 1.31
N GLY A 95 -25.07 18.61 2.33
CA GLY A 95 -26.30 17.86 2.64
C GLY A 95 -26.06 16.44 3.19
N LEU A 96 -24.91 16.20 3.83
CA LEU A 96 -24.50 14.92 4.39
C LEU A 96 -24.37 14.98 5.91
N ASN A 97 -25.09 14.11 6.63
CA ASN A 97 -25.03 14.06 8.10
C ASN A 97 -23.84 13.22 8.62
N ARG A 98 -23.33 12.29 7.79
CA ARG A 98 -22.28 11.32 8.15
C ARG A 98 -21.10 11.40 7.17
N LEU A 99 -20.50 12.59 7.06
CA LEU A 99 -19.29 12.79 6.27
C LEU A 99 -18.04 12.64 7.14
N TYR A 100 -17.12 11.76 6.75
CA TYR A 100 -15.87 11.55 7.47
C TYR A 100 -14.65 11.77 6.58
N ILE A 101 -13.56 12.26 7.17
CA ILE A 101 -12.27 12.43 6.52
C ILE A 101 -11.27 11.49 7.20
N LYS A 102 -10.81 10.48 6.48
CA LYS A 102 -9.71 9.61 6.92
C LYS A 102 -8.39 10.30 6.63
N ASN A 103 -7.74 10.83 7.67
CA ASN A 103 -6.57 11.70 7.50
C ASN A 103 -5.26 10.92 7.53
N ASP A 104 -4.83 10.41 6.38
CA ASP A 104 -3.54 9.71 6.26
C ASP A 104 -2.32 10.64 6.11
N ALA A 105 -2.51 11.96 6.12
CA ALA A 105 -1.41 12.93 6.08
C ALA A 105 -0.66 13.04 7.42
N VAL A 106 -1.12 12.34 8.46
CA VAL A 106 -0.45 12.28 9.78
C VAL A 106 0.26 10.95 10.04
N ASN A 107 0.43 10.11 9.02
CA ASN A 107 1.35 8.99 9.10
C ASN A 107 2.81 9.48 9.34
N PRO A 108 3.74 8.61 9.76
CA PRO A 108 5.11 9.01 10.15
C PRO A 108 5.87 9.85 9.12
N THR A 109 5.70 9.59 7.81
CA THR A 109 6.30 10.39 6.72
C THR A 109 5.30 11.34 6.05
N TYR A 110 4.21 11.63 6.75
CA TYR A 110 3.12 12.52 6.35
C TYR A 110 2.34 12.07 5.11
N SER A 111 2.24 10.76 4.90
CA SER A 111 1.62 10.20 3.70
C SER A 111 1.04 8.80 3.89
N PHE A 112 -0.06 8.52 3.18
CA PHE A 112 -0.63 7.17 3.07
C PHE A 112 0.33 6.11 2.51
N LYS A 113 1.43 6.55 1.85
CA LYS A 113 2.45 5.66 1.28
C LYS A 113 3.10 4.78 2.34
N ASP A 114 3.16 5.24 3.58
CA ASP A 114 3.72 4.46 4.68
C ASP A 114 3.05 3.10 4.85
N ARG A 115 1.74 3.00 4.58
CA ARG A 115 1.02 1.73 4.68
C ARG A 115 1.57 0.70 3.71
N ALA A 116 1.75 1.14 2.48
CA ALA A 116 2.22 0.30 1.38
C ALA A 116 3.70 -0.06 1.55
N VAL A 117 4.53 0.92 1.91
CA VAL A 117 5.97 0.72 2.10
C VAL A 117 6.27 -0.14 3.32
N SER A 118 5.55 0.02 4.44
CA SER A 118 5.73 -0.83 5.63
C SER A 118 5.59 -2.32 5.29
N VAL A 119 4.56 -2.68 4.52
CA VAL A 119 4.34 -4.06 4.07
C VAL A 119 5.41 -4.50 3.07
N ALA A 120 5.74 -3.64 2.08
CA ALA A 120 6.76 -3.95 1.08
C ALA A 120 8.16 -4.16 1.70
N THR A 121 8.60 -3.27 2.59
CA THR A 121 9.90 -3.37 3.26
C THR A 121 9.96 -4.58 4.20
N THR A 122 8.85 -4.93 4.85
CA THR A 122 8.76 -6.17 5.64
C THR A 122 8.95 -7.40 4.75
N ALA A 123 8.29 -7.45 3.60
CA ALA A 123 8.50 -8.51 2.60
C ALA A 123 9.94 -8.51 2.08
N ALA A 124 10.53 -7.34 1.81
CA ALA A 124 11.90 -7.21 1.34
C ALA A 124 12.90 -7.84 2.33
N ARG A 125 12.78 -7.52 3.62
CA ARG A 125 13.62 -8.12 4.66
C ARG A 125 13.46 -9.63 4.73
N HIS A 126 12.23 -10.12 4.59
CA HIS A 126 11.98 -11.56 4.62
C HIS A 126 12.64 -12.28 3.44
N PHE A 127 12.63 -11.68 2.25
CA PHE A 127 13.32 -12.22 1.08
C PHE A 127 14.85 -12.02 1.11
N GLY A 128 15.39 -11.46 2.19
CA GLY A 128 16.84 -11.31 2.37
C GLY A 128 17.45 -10.13 1.62
N PHE A 129 16.64 -9.20 1.11
CA PHE A 129 17.17 -7.96 0.53
C PHE A 129 17.85 -7.11 1.62
N ASP A 130 18.95 -6.45 1.26
CA ASP A 130 19.64 -5.44 2.07
C ASP A 130 19.35 -4.00 1.59
N THR A 131 18.72 -3.87 0.42
CA THR A 131 18.52 -2.61 -0.31
C THR A 131 17.08 -2.48 -0.74
N ILE A 132 16.43 -1.35 -0.40
CA ILE A 132 15.14 -0.96 -0.97
C ILE A 132 15.27 0.29 -1.82
N ALA A 133 14.51 0.32 -2.91
CA ALA A 133 14.57 1.41 -3.87
C ALA A 133 13.20 1.83 -4.39
N CYS A 134 13.12 3.02 -4.97
CA CYS A 134 11.96 3.47 -5.73
C CYS A 134 12.32 4.47 -6.83
N ALA A 135 11.48 4.50 -7.87
CA ALA A 135 11.39 5.63 -8.78
C ALA A 135 10.32 6.59 -8.25
N SER A 136 10.71 7.69 -7.61
CA SER A 136 9.73 8.66 -7.10
C SER A 136 10.35 10.00 -6.73
N THR A 137 9.55 11.05 -6.90
CA THR A 137 9.92 12.45 -6.68
C THR A 137 9.18 13.08 -5.49
N GLY A 138 8.59 12.28 -4.60
CA GLY A 138 7.78 12.81 -3.49
C GLY A 138 7.44 11.77 -2.43
N ASN A 139 6.17 11.69 -2.05
CA ASN A 139 5.72 10.90 -0.88
C ASN A 139 6.21 9.44 -0.81
N LEU A 140 6.39 8.77 -1.95
CA LEU A 140 6.91 7.40 -1.95
C LEU A 140 8.42 7.37 -1.61
N ALA A 141 9.20 8.34 -2.11
CA ALA A 141 10.62 8.46 -1.79
C ALA A 141 10.83 8.67 -0.27
N ASN A 142 10.09 9.60 0.33
CA ASN A 142 10.17 9.86 1.79
C ASN A 142 9.83 8.61 2.59
N SER A 143 8.76 7.92 2.19
CA SER A 143 8.29 6.70 2.84
C SER A 143 9.32 5.57 2.74
N VAL A 144 9.90 5.34 1.55
CA VAL A 144 10.96 4.36 1.33
C VAL A 144 12.20 4.69 2.15
N ALA A 145 12.67 5.93 2.12
CA ALA A 145 13.85 6.34 2.88
C ALA A 145 13.64 6.15 4.39
N GLY A 146 12.49 6.57 4.93
CA GLY A 146 12.16 6.40 6.36
C GLY A 146 12.06 4.93 6.78
N HIS A 147 11.42 4.07 5.98
CA HIS A 147 11.32 2.64 6.29
C HIS A 147 12.64 1.91 6.12
N ALA A 148 13.49 2.31 5.16
CA ALA A 148 14.84 1.78 5.01
C ALA A 148 15.71 2.08 6.23
N ALA A 149 15.71 3.34 6.68
CA ALA A 149 16.43 3.76 7.88
C ALA A 149 15.99 2.96 9.11
N LYS A 150 14.68 2.76 9.29
CA LYS A 150 14.13 1.91 10.36
C LYS A 150 14.56 0.44 10.24
N ALA A 151 14.65 -0.07 9.02
CA ALA A 151 15.00 -1.45 8.74
C ALA A 151 16.51 -1.72 8.79
N GLY A 152 17.36 -0.68 8.82
CA GLY A 152 18.80 -0.81 8.64
C GLY A 152 19.18 -1.25 7.23
N MET A 153 18.37 -0.87 6.23
CA MET A 153 18.59 -1.20 4.82
C MET A 153 19.13 0.01 4.05
N LYS A 154 19.85 -0.24 2.96
CA LYS A 154 20.24 0.83 2.02
C LYS A 154 18.98 1.35 1.31
N ALA A 155 18.86 2.66 1.18
CA ALA A 155 17.81 3.31 0.41
C ALA A 155 18.37 3.91 -0.87
N PHE A 156 17.71 3.67 -2.00
CA PHE A 156 17.98 4.36 -3.26
C PHE A 156 16.71 5.01 -3.81
N VAL A 157 16.80 6.30 -4.12
CA VAL A 157 15.68 7.07 -4.66
C VAL A 157 16.11 7.61 -6.03
N PHE A 158 15.46 7.13 -7.08
CA PHE A 158 15.71 7.56 -8.44
C PHE A 158 14.74 8.67 -8.83
N ILE A 159 15.28 9.79 -9.33
CA ILE A 159 14.54 10.99 -9.71
C ILE A 159 14.99 11.49 -11.09
N PRO A 160 14.12 12.20 -11.84
CA PRO A 160 14.55 13.03 -12.95
C PRO A 160 15.58 14.07 -12.49
N ALA A 161 16.58 14.35 -13.31
CA ALA A 161 17.64 15.31 -13.00
C ALA A 161 17.16 16.78 -12.90
N ASP A 162 15.98 17.08 -13.45
CA ASP A 162 15.35 18.41 -13.44
C ASP A 162 14.35 18.60 -12.29
N LEU A 163 14.32 17.69 -11.30
CA LEU A 163 13.41 17.77 -10.17
C LEU A 163 13.67 19.01 -9.29
N GLU A 164 12.60 19.64 -8.80
CA GLU A 164 12.72 20.82 -7.94
C GLU A 164 13.46 20.50 -6.62
N GLU A 165 14.45 21.33 -6.28
CA GLU A 165 15.35 21.13 -5.14
C GLU A 165 14.62 20.89 -3.81
N ALA A 166 13.50 21.58 -3.59
CA ALA A 166 12.69 21.41 -2.38
C ALA A 166 12.17 19.97 -2.19
N LYS A 167 11.84 19.27 -3.29
CA LYS A 167 11.40 17.86 -3.23
C LYS A 167 12.57 16.93 -2.96
N ILE A 168 13.74 17.21 -3.53
CA ILE A 168 14.98 16.48 -3.25
C ILE A 168 15.31 16.57 -1.76
N LEU A 169 15.34 17.79 -1.22
CA LEU A 169 15.62 18.04 0.19
C LEU A 169 14.66 17.29 1.12
N ALA A 170 13.36 17.31 0.82
CA ALA A 170 12.35 16.60 1.61
C ALA A 170 12.57 15.08 1.62
N SER A 171 13.03 14.49 0.51
CA SER A 171 13.36 13.07 0.43
C SER A 171 14.70 12.72 1.06
N SER A 172 15.63 13.67 1.15
CA SER A 172 16.97 13.46 1.71
C SER A 172 17.03 13.40 3.25
N VAL A 173 15.94 13.72 3.96
CA VAL A 173 15.91 13.80 5.44
C VAL A 173 16.31 12.48 6.13
N TYR A 174 16.05 11.33 5.49
CA TYR A 174 16.42 10.01 6.01
C TYR A 174 17.69 9.45 5.35
N GLU A 175 18.50 10.32 4.74
CA GLU A 175 19.78 10.00 4.10
C GLU A 175 19.73 8.85 3.05
N PRO A 176 18.74 8.80 2.14
CA PRO A 176 18.80 7.88 1.02
C PRO A 176 19.91 8.27 0.04
N ASN A 177 20.38 7.29 -0.75
CA ASN A 177 21.17 7.55 -1.94
C ASN A 177 20.23 8.10 -3.03
N VAL A 178 20.26 9.41 -3.26
CA VAL A 178 19.48 10.04 -4.33
C VAL A 178 20.23 9.97 -5.64
N ILE A 179 19.63 9.33 -6.64
CA ILE A 179 20.20 9.14 -7.98
C ILE A 179 19.41 9.99 -8.98
N ALA A 180 20.04 11.05 -9.47
CA ALA A 180 19.51 11.86 -10.55
C ALA A 180 19.73 11.17 -11.90
N VAL A 181 18.68 11.07 -12.70
CA VAL A 181 18.69 10.43 -14.01
C VAL A 181 18.30 11.45 -15.07
N GLU A 182 19.12 11.58 -16.11
CA GLU A 182 18.79 12.41 -17.27
C GLU A 182 17.68 11.73 -18.08
N GLY A 183 16.44 12.23 -17.94
CA GLY A 183 15.28 11.68 -18.62
C GLY A 183 13.97 12.04 -17.92
N ASN A 184 12.85 11.64 -18.50
CA ASN A 184 11.53 11.83 -17.91
C ASN A 184 11.18 10.70 -16.91
N TYR A 185 9.98 10.77 -16.32
CA TYR A 185 9.53 9.77 -15.35
C TYR A 185 9.51 8.33 -15.89
N ASP A 186 9.18 8.13 -17.17
CA ASP A 186 9.15 6.80 -17.79
C ASP A 186 10.56 6.27 -18.02
N ASP A 187 11.51 7.13 -18.41
CA ASP A 187 12.93 6.78 -18.54
C ASP A 187 13.51 6.32 -17.18
N VAL A 188 13.19 7.05 -16.10
CA VAL A 188 13.56 6.69 -14.73
C VAL A 188 13.00 5.32 -14.36
N ASN A 189 11.70 5.07 -14.60
CA ASN A 189 11.09 3.78 -14.27
C ASN A 189 11.70 2.63 -15.08
N ARG A 190 12.02 2.86 -16.37
CA ARG A 190 12.69 1.88 -17.22
C ARG A 190 14.07 1.52 -16.68
N LEU A 191 14.87 2.52 -16.29
CA LEU A 191 16.17 2.28 -15.67
C LEU A 191 16.03 1.48 -14.37
N CYS A 192 15.07 1.84 -13.51
CA CYS A 192 14.82 1.12 -12.26
C CYS A 192 14.48 -0.36 -12.48
N THR A 193 13.74 -0.71 -13.53
CA THR A 193 13.49 -2.12 -13.88
C THR A 193 14.79 -2.85 -14.21
N LEU A 194 15.68 -2.23 -15.01
CA LEU A 194 16.99 -2.82 -15.34
C LEU A 194 17.88 -2.97 -14.11
N VAL A 195 17.87 -1.99 -13.20
CA VAL A 195 18.63 -2.06 -11.95
C VAL A 195 18.08 -3.16 -11.03
N ALA A 196 16.76 -3.33 -10.97
CA ALA A 196 16.13 -4.39 -10.20
C ALA A 196 16.60 -5.78 -10.67
N ASP A 197 16.65 -5.99 -11.99
CA ASP A 197 17.03 -7.25 -12.61
C ASP A 197 18.54 -7.53 -12.48
N GLU A 198 19.39 -6.52 -12.68
CA GLU A 198 20.85 -6.68 -12.65
C GLU A 198 21.41 -6.83 -11.22
N TYR A 199 20.93 -6.02 -10.28
CA TYR A 199 21.50 -5.94 -8.93
C TYR A 199 20.68 -6.69 -7.87
N GLY A 200 19.51 -7.23 -8.24
CA GLY A 200 18.62 -7.90 -7.30
C GLY A 200 18.17 -6.97 -6.17
N TRP A 201 17.81 -5.72 -6.49
CA TRP A 201 17.33 -4.75 -5.50
C TRP A 201 15.81 -4.83 -5.30
N ALA A 202 15.33 -4.55 -4.09
CA ALA A 202 13.91 -4.52 -3.79
C ALA A 202 13.28 -3.15 -4.16
N PHE A 203 12.74 -3.04 -5.37
CA PHE A 203 11.98 -1.88 -5.79
C PHE A 203 10.52 -1.97 -5.36
N VAL A 204 10.11 -1.11 -4.43
CA VAL A 204 8.75 -1.16 -3.85
C VAL A 204 7.64 -0.96 -4.89
N ASN A 205 7.90 -0.18 -5.94
CA ASN A 205 6.96 0.09 -7.03
C ASN A 205 7.12 -0.85 -8.25
N ILE A 206 8.07 -1.80 -8.22
CA ILE A 206 8.34 -2.75 -9.32
C ILE A 206 8.21 -4.18 -8.80
N ASN A 207 9.29 -4.84 -8.41
CA ASN A 207 9.31 -6.26 -8.08
C ASN A 207 8.63 -6.62 -6.74
N LEU A 208 8.42 -5.65 -5.85
CA LEU A 208 7.63 -5.82 -4.62
C LEU A 208 6.19 -5.28 -4.73
N ARG A 209 5.76 -4.90 -5.93
CA ARG A 209 4.45 -4.26 -6.15
C ARG A 209 3.25 -5.05 -5.60
N PRO A 210 3.19 -6.40 -5.66
CA PRO A 210 2.09 -7.15 -5.05
C PRO A 210 2.01 -6.94 -3.53
N PHE A 211 3.15 -6.93 -2.82
CA PHE A 211 3.21 -6.71 -1.37
C PHE A 211 2.91 -5.26 -1.02
N TYR A 212 3.52 -4.32 -1.74
CA TYR A 212 3.29 -2.89 -1.59
C TYR A 212 1.80 -2.55 -1.67
N ALA A 213 1.09 -3.10 -2.66
CA ALA A 213 -0.31 -2.78 -2.85
C ALA A 213 -1.22 -3.29 -1.70
N GLU A 214 -0.85 -4.38 -1.03
CA GLU A 214 -1.65 -4.93 0.08
C GLU A 214 -1.65 -4.01 1.31
N GLY A 215 -0.64 -3.16 1.53
CA GLY A 215 -0.68 -2.21 2.64
C GLY A 215 -1.82 -1.20 2.53
N ALA A 216 -2.17 -0.78 1.30
CA ALA A 216 -3.19 0.24 1.06
C ALA A 216 -4.61 -0.19 1.49
N LYS A 217 -4.90 -1.50 1.52
CA LYS A 217 -6.23 -2.00 1.92
C LYS A 217 -6.53 -1.80 3.41
N THR A 218 -5.49 -1.59 4.22
CA THR A 218 -5.64 -1.30 5.66
C THR A 218 -6.43 -0.02 5.93
N LEU A 219 -6.51 0.90 4.97
CA LEU A 219 -7.41 2.05 5.05
C LEU A 219 -8.87 1.64 5.19
N ALA A 220 -9.32 0.64 4.44
CA ALA A 220 -10.69 0.15 4.54
C ALA A 220 -10.91 -0.59 5.87
N TYR A 221 -9.89 -1.28 6.38
CA TYR A 221 -9.94 -1.95 7.68
C TYR A 221 -10.13 -0.97 8.83
N GLU A 222 -9.30 0.07 8.87
CA GLU A 222 -9.39 1.11 9.89
C GLU A 222 -10.72 1.85 9.81
N VAL A 223 -11.16 2.23 8.61
CA VAL A 223 -12.43 2.94 8.44
C VAL A 223 -13.60 2.08 8.91
N ALA A 224 -13.61 0.78 8.60
CA ALA A 224 -14.64 -0.11 9.11
C ALA A 224 -14.58 -0.24 10.64
N GLU A 225 -13.38 -0.44 11.22
CA GLU A 225 -13.18 -0.53 12.67
C GLU A 225 -13.65 0.73 13.40
N GLU A 226 -13.25 1.92 12.92
CA GLU A 226 -13.59 3.22 13.51
C GLU A 226 -15.07 3.58 13.35
N LEU A 227 -15.75 3.03 12.34
CA LEU A 227 -17.20 3.12 12.17
C LEU A 227 -17.97 2.05 12.95
N GLY A 228 -17.32 1.32 13.88
CA GLY A 228 -17.98 0.31 14.70
C GLY A 228 -18.16 -1.04 14.00
N TRP A 229 -17.21 -1.40 13.13
CA TRP A 229 -17.28 -2.58 12.25
C TRP A 229 -18.41 -2.53 11.23
N GLU A 230 -18.66 -1.33 10.70
CA GLU A 230 -19.60 -1.08 9.61
C GLU A 230 -18.89 -0.53 8.37
N ALA A 231 -19.29 -1.00 7.19
CA ALA A 231 -18.85 -0.39 5.93
C ALA A 231 -19.60 0.92 5.64
N PRO A 232 -18.93 1.95 5.08
CA PRO A 232 -19.60 3.17 4.64
C PRO A 232 -20.48 2.91 3.40
N ASP A 233 -21.41 3.81 3.11
CA ASP A 233 -22.22 3.75 1.86
C ASP A 233 -21.38 4.10 0.63
N ALA A 234 -20.42 5.01 0.81
CA ALA A 234 -19.50 5.43 -0.23
C ALA A 234 -18.12 5.76 0.36
N PHE A 235 -17.09 5.54 -0.43
CA PHE A 235 -15.72 5.94 -0.14
C PHE A 235 -15.20 6.75 -1.33
N VAL A 236 -14.58 7.91 -1.10
CA VAL A 236 -13.96 8.71 -2.16
C VAL A 236 -12.45 8.74 -1.93
N ALA A 237 -11.67 8.36 -2.94
CA ALA A 237 -10.21 8.37 -2.87
C ALA A 237 -9.62 9.19 -4.02
N PRO A 238 -8.62 10.05 -3.76
CA PRO A 238 -7.85 10.66 -4.83
C PRO A 238 -7.08 9.59 -5.61
N MET A 239 -6.99 9.75 -6.93
CA MET A 239 -6.40 8.76 -7.82
C MET A 239 -5.31 9.36 -8.70
N ALA A 240 -4.14 8.73 -8.63
CA ALA A 240 -3.14 8.79 -9.70
C ALA A 240 -3.24 7.50 -10.53
N SER A 241 -2.53 6.44 -10.15
CA SER A 241 -2.52 5.14 -10.86
C SER A 241 -3.76 4.26 -10.61
N GLY A 242 -4.71 4.70 -9.77
CA GLY A 242 -5.90 3.91 -9.40
C GLY A 242 -5.65 2.76 -8.41
N SER A 243 -4.39 2.44 -8.07
CA SER A 243 -4.05 1.32 -7.18
C SER A 243 -4.68 1.44 -5.78
N LEU A 244 -4.77 2.64 -5.22
CA LEU A 244 -5.40 2.88 -3.92
C LEU A 244 -6.90 2.50 -3.94
N LEU A 245 -7.61 2.93 -4.97
CA LEU A 245 -9.04 2.68 -5.15
C LEU A 245 -9.37 1.17 -5.13
N VAL A 246 -8.65 0.39 -5.94
CA VAL A 246 -8.90 -1.05 -6.06
C VAL A 246 -8.59 -1.80 -4.76
N LYS A 247 -7.60 -1.32 -3.98
CA LYS A 247 -7.22 -1.93 -2.71
C LYS A 247 -8.15 -1.54 -1.56
N ILE A 248 -8.73 -0.35 -1.57
CA ILE A 248 -9.84 0.00 -0.66
C ILE A 248 -11.03 -0.92 -0.91
N ALA A 249 -11.43 -1.10 -2.17
CA ALA A 249 -12.51 -2.01 -2.53
C ALA A 249 -12.20 -3.46 -2.12
N LYS A 250 -10.95 -3.91 -2.32
CA LYS A 250 -10.49 -5.21 -1.84
C LYS A 250 -10.59 -5.31 -0.31
N GLY A 251 -10.16 -4.30 0.43
CA GLY A 251 -10.20 -4.31 1.89
C GLY A 251 -11.61 -4.53 2.45
N PHE A 252 -12.62 -3.83 1.94
CA PHE A 252 -14.01 -4.10 2.37
C PHE A 252 -14.45 -5.54 2.03
N ARG A 253 -14.09 -6.06 0.84
CA ARG A 253 -14.38 -7.46 0.49
C ARG A 253 -13.67 -8.46 1.39
N ASP A 254 -12.43 -8.20 1.75
CA ASP A 254 -11.66 -9.07 2.64
C ASP A 254 -12.36 -9.17 4.01
N LEU A 255 -12.79 -8.04 4.59
CA LEU A 255 -13.51 -8.02 5.87
C LEU A 255 -14.83 -8.79 5.83
N VAL A 256 -15.60 -8.64 4.75
CA VAL A 256 -16.83 -9.41 4.53
C VAL A 256 -16.51 -10.91 4.44
N ARG A 257 -15.47 -11.26 3.66
CA ARG A 257 -15.09 -12.65 3.43
C ARG A 257 -14.68 -13.38 4.71
N VAL A 258 -14.05 -12.67 5.65
CA VAL A 258 -13.68 -13.22 6.96
C VAL A 258 -14.76 -13.00 8.03
N GLY A 259 -15.92 -12.44 7.69
CA GLY A 259 -17.04 -12.27 8.60
C GLY A 259 -16.84 -11.19 9.67
N LEU A 260 -15.94 -10.24 9.47
CA LEU A 260 -15.72 -9.13 10.41
C LEU A 260 -16.77 -8.04 10.27
N ILE A 261 -17.38 -7.88 9.09
CA ILE A 261 -18.46 -6.94 8.79
C ILE A 261 -19.52 -7.61 7.91
N GLU A 262 -20.74 -7.08 7.93
CA GLU A 262 -21.82 -7.54 7.05
C GLU A 262 -21.59 -7.12 5.59
N PRO A 263 -22.05 -7.90 4.60
CA PRO A 263 -21.99 -7.53 3.19
C PRO A 263 -22.72 -6.20 2.94
N LYS A 264 -22.01 -5.24 2.34
CA LYS A 264 -22.58 -3.97 1.90
C LYS A 264 -21.99 -3.56 0.56
N ALA A 265 -22.84 -3.05 -0.33
CA ALA A 265 -22.43 -2.54 -1.64
C ALA A 265 -21.77 -1.16 -1.50
N VAL A 266 -20.52 -1.12 -1.02
CA VAL A 266 -19.77 0.13 -0.88
C VAL A 266 -19.45 0.71 -2.25
N ARG A 267 -19.89 1.95 -2.51
CA ARG A 267 -19.51 2.69 -3.72
C ARG A 267 -18.13 3.32 -3.54
N VAL A 268 -17.12 2.73 -4.16
CA VAL A 268 -15.74 3.25 -4.11
C VAL A 268 -15.51 4.15 -5.32
N ASN A 269 -15.44 5.46 -5.09
CA ASN A 269 -15.33 6.49 -6.12
C ASN A 269 -13.90 7.05 -6.16
N GLY A 270 -13.41 7.30 -7.37
CA GLY A 270 -12.11 7.89 -7.60
C GLY A 270 -12.19 9.35 -8.06
N ALA A 271 -11.29 10.20 -7.57
CA ALA A 271 -11.17 11.59 -7.99
C ALA A 271 -9.83 11.85 -8.67
N GLN A 272 -9.84 12.40 -9.89
CA GLN A 272 -8.63 12.84 -10.61
C GLN A 272 -8.67 14.34 -10.88
N ALA A 273 -7.50 14.99 -10.92
CA ALA A 273 -7.40 16.39 -11.30
C ALA A 273 -7.75 16.56 -12.78
N ALA A 274 -8.45 17.65 -13.13
CA ALA A 274 -8.86 17.92 -14.51
C ALA A 274 -7.67 17.91 -15.50
N GLY A 275 -6.51 18.43 -15.08
CA GLY A 275 -5.30 18.48 -15.90
C GLY A 275 -4.57 17.14 -16.09
N CYS A 276 -4.91 16.09 -15.34
CA CYS A 276 -4.34 14.75 -15.52
C CYS A 276 -5.35 13.69 -15.04
N SER A 277 -6.25 13.31 -15.95
CA SER A 277 -7.38 12.42 -15.66
C SER A 277 -7.55 11.25 -16.65
N PRO A 278 -6.47 10.49 -16.96
CA PRO A 278 -6.53 9.45 -17.98
C PRO A 278 -7.52 8.31 -17.63
N ILE A 279 -7.63 7.93 -16.35
CA ILE A 279 -8.55 6.86 -15.91
C ILE A 279 -9.99 7.33 -16.04
N ALA A 280 -10.30 8.55 -15.57
CA ALA A 280 -11.64 9.12 -15.68
C ALA A 280 -12.06 9.37 -17.14
N THR A 281 -11.10 9.67 -18.01
CA THR A 281 -11.33 9.80 -19.46
C THR A 281 -11.66 8.44 -20.10
N ALA A 282 -10.93 7.39 -19.70
CA ALA A 282 -11.13 6.02 -20.22
C ALA A 282 -12.37 5.32 -19.66
N PHE A 283 -12.90 5.74 -18.51
CA PHE A 283 -14.07 5.13 -17.84
C PHE A 283 -15.43 5.57 -18.44
N ARG A 284 -15.43 6.36 -19.51
CA ARG A 284 -16.65 6.90 -20.14
C ARG A 284 -17.39 5.86 -20.96
#